data_AF-A0A2D4HJ39-F1
#
_entry.id   AF-A0A2D4HJ39-F1
#
_cell.length_a   1.000
_cell.length_b   1.000
_cell.length_c   1.000
_cell.angle_alpha   90.00
_cell.angle_beta   90.00
_cell.angle_gamma   90.00
#
_symmetry.space_group_name_H-M   'P 1'
#
loop_
_entity.id
_entity.type
_entity.pdbx_description
1 polymer ?
#
loop_
_entity_poly.entity_id
_entity_poly.type
_entity_poly.pdbx_seq_one_letter_code
_entity_poly.pdbx_strand_id
1 'polypeptide(L)'
;EYNNLSQQLDKGNAKKRKCGSGRQPLFPELEDIICEWIADRRAKALVVRRADIQAFALTMAPHLEISPEFKASQRWLDDFLQRYELSLRKSTTLFKLENTELIKR
;
A
#
# COMPACT_ATOMS: atom_id res chain seq x y z
N GLU A 1 29.37 -13.67 15.30
CA GLU A 1 28.73 -13.91 14.00
C GLU A 1 27.22 -14.05 14.22
N TYR A 2 26.45 -13.04 13.83
CA TYR A 2 24.99 -13.03 13.95
C TYR A 2 24.41 -13.70 12.71
N ASN A 3 23.83 -14.90 12.82
CA ASN A 3 22.88 -15.47 11.83
C ASN A 3 22.25 -16.78 12.34
N ASN A 4 21.26 -16.70 13.22
CA ASN A 4 20.16 -17.69 13.27
C ASN A 4 19.10 -17.27 14.30
N LEU A 5 18.09 -16.54 13.84
CA LEU A 5 16.80 -16.34 14.51
C LEU A 5 15.89 -15.85 13.38
N SER A 6 15.13 -16.69 12.69
CA SER A 6 13.79 -17.02 13.17
C SER A 6 13.22 -18.17 12.36
N GLN A 7 13.27 -19.38 12.92
CA GLN A 7 12.27 -20.40 12.64
C GLN A 7 11.17 -20.29 13.71
N GLN A 8 9.93 -20.46 13.25
CA GLN A 8 8.71 -20.84 13.99
C GLN A 8 7.81 -19.71 14.52
N LEU A 9 6.66 -19.52 13.84
CA LEU A 9 5.26 -19.51 14.33
C LEU A 9 4.40 -19.74 13.04
N ASP A 10 3.37 -20.56 12.91
CA ASP A 10 2.44 -21.17 13.85
C ASP A 10 1.70 -22.34 13.15
N LYS A 11 1.49 -23.44 13.87
CA LYS A 11 0.59 -24.54 13.49
C LYS A 11 -0.80 -24.22 14.04
N GLY A 12 -1.77 -23.88 13.17
CA GLY A 12 -3.17 -23.79 13.57
C GLY A 12 -4.09 -23.11 12.54
N ASN A 13 -5.28 -23.71 12.39
CA ASN A 13 -6.48 -23.21 11.70
C ASN A 13 -6.63 -23.36 10.17
N ALA A 14 -7.48 -24.34 9.84
CA ALA A 14 -8.56 -24.32 8.85
C ALA A 14 -8.25 -23.67 7.49
N LYS A 15 -8.02 -24.50 6.46
CA LYS A 15 -8.05 -24.20 5.01
C LYS A 15 -8.08 -22.69 4.70
N LYS A 16 -7.05 -21.96 5.09
CA LYS A 16 -6.91 -20.57 4.69
C LYS A 16 -6.65 -20.63 3.20
N ARG A 17 -7.48 -19.94 2.40
CA ARG A 17 -7.15 -19.70 0.99
C ARG A 17 -5.72 -19.15 0.99
N LYS A 18 -4.84 -19.70 0.14
CA LYS A 18 -3.45 -19.23 0.04
C LYS A 18 -3.48 -17.70 -0.05
N CYS A 19 -2.89 -17.03 0.94
CA CYS A 19 -2.56 -15.62 0.83
C CYS A 19 -1.80 -15.46 -0.50
N GLY A 20 -2.34 -14.65 -1.42
CA GLY A 20 -1.80 -14.49 -2.77
C GLY A 20 -2.62 -15.10 -3.93
N SER A 21 -3.77 -15.73 -3.69
CA SER A 21 -4.66 -16.20 -4.79
C SER A 21 -5.50 -15.09 -5.45
N GLY A 22 -5.07 -13.82 -5.31
CA GLY A 22 -5.70 -12.68 -5.98
C GLY A 22 -5.20 -12.52 -7.42
N ARG A 23 -5.79 -11.56 -8.15
CA ARG A 23 -5.30 -11.17 -9.47
C ARG A 23 -3.84 -10.73 -9.34
N GLN A 24 -2.96 -11.40 -10.08
CA GLN A 24 -1.53 -11.08 -10.10
C GLN A 24 -1.33 -9.64 -10.62
N PRO A 25 -0.33 -8.90 -10.11
CA PRO A 25 0.09 -7.63 -10.69
C PRO A 25 0.31 -7.77 -12.18
N LEU A 26 -0.20 -6.82 -12.97
CA LEU A 26 0.08 -6.82 -14.41
C LEU A 26 1.57 -6.52 -14.68
N PHE A 27 2.19 -5.74 -13.80
CA PHE A 27 3.56 -5.26 -13.91
C PHE A 27 4.24 -5.33 -12.53
N PRO A 28 4.66 -6.53 -12.07
CA PRO A 28 5.20 -6.71 -10.71
C PRO A 28 6.46 -5.88 -10.46
N GLU A 29 7.39 -5.84 -11.42
CA GLU A 29 8.64 -5.07 -11.30
C GLU A 29 8.39 -3.57 -11.16
N LEU A 30 7.43 -3.02 -11.91
CA LEU A 30 7.02 -1.62 -11.79
C LEU A 30 6.38 -1.33 -10.43
N GLU A 31 5.50 -2.22 -9.96
CA GLU A 31 4.82 -2.06 -8.67
C GLU A 31 5.82 -2.10 -7.51
N ASP A 32 6.85 -2.95 -7.57
CA ASP A 32 7.91 -3.03 -6.55
C ASP A 32 8.75 -1.74 -6.48
N ILE A 33 9.19 -1.20 -7.62
CA ILE A 33 9.93 0.07 -7.68
C ILE A 33 9.10 1.23 -7.10
N ILE A 34 7.80 1.26 -7.42
CA ILE A 34 6.89 2.28 -6.88
C ILE A 34 6.76 2.11 -5.36
N CYS A 35 6.65 0.89 -4.86
CA CYS A 35 6.58 0.62 -3.42
C CYS A 35 7.82 1.11 -2.66
N GLU A 36 9.01 0.85 -3.18
CA GLU A 36 10.26 1.37 -2.61
C GLU A 36 10.28 2.91 -2.59
N TRP A 37 9.88 3.54 -3.70
CA TRP A 37 9.79 5.00 -3.79
C TRP A 37 8.78 5.60 -2.79
N ILE A 38 7.64 4.94 -2.57
CA ILE A 38 6.66 5.35 -1.55
C ILE A 38 7.26 5.20 -0.14
N ALA A 39 7.97 4.11 0.12
CA ALA A 39 8.62 3.87 1.41
C ALA A 39 9.66 4.95 1.73
N ASP A 40 10.52 5.31 0.76
CA ASP A 40 11.51 6.39 0.90
C ASP A 40 10.85 7.75 1.19
N ARG A 41 9.76 8.07 0.48
CA ARG A 41 9.01 9.32 0.73
C ARG A 41 8.36 9.34 2.11
N ARG A 42 7.77 8.22 2.55
CA ARG A 42 7.19 8.10 3.89
C ARG A 42 8.25 8.20 4.98
N ALA A 43 9.43 7.62 4.77
CA ALA A 43 10.57 7.76 5.68
C ALA A 43 11.02 9.23 5.82
N LYS A 44 10.90 10.01 4.75
CA LYS A 44 11.16 11.46 4.73
C LYS A 44 9.97 12.31 5.19
N ALA A 45 8.91 11.70 5.72
CA ALA A 45 7.65 12.35 6.10
C ALA A 45 7.00 13.18 4.96
N LEU A 46 7.31 12.84 3.71
CA LEU A 46 6.72 13.49 2.53
C LEU A 46 5.37 12.87 2.20
N VAL A 47 4.40 13.74 1.94
CA VAL A 47 3.07 13.30 1.49
C VAL A 47 3.19 12.74 0.07
N VAL A 48 2.67 11.54 -0.12
CA VAL A 48 2.54 10.90 -1.44
C VAL A 48 1.09 10.97 -1.88
N ARG A 49 0.79 11.74 -2.92
CA ARG A 49 -0.57 11.80 -3.49
C ARG A 49 -0.71 10.77 -4.59
N ARG A 50 -1.96 10.40 -4.85
CA ARG A 50 -2.35 9.49 -5.93
C ARG A 50 -1.81 9.92 -7.31
N ALA A 51 -1.87 11.22 -7.60
CA ALA A 51 -1.33 11.79 -8.83
C ALA A 51 0.20 11.65 -8.94
N ASP A 52 0.91 11.77 -7.81
CA ASP A 52 2.37 11.64 -7.79
C ASP A 52 2.78 10.20 -8.10
N ILE A 53 2.02 9.20 -7.60
CA ILE A 53 2.23 7.78 -7.91
C ILE A 53 2.01 7.52 -9.41
N GLN A 54 0.95 8.07 -10.01
CA GLN A 54 0.68 7.92 -11.44
C GLN A 54 1.77 8.55 -12.30
N ALA A 55 2.22 9.76 -11.96
CA ALA A 55 3.30 10.44 -12.68
C ALA A 55 4.61 9.65 -12.61
N PHE A 56 4.95 9.12 -11.43
CA PHE A 56 6.14 8.29 -11.25
C PHE A 56 6.03 6.97 -12.04
N ALA A 57 4.87 6.32 -12.02
CA ALA A 57 4.63 5.10 -12.78
C ALA A 57 4.75 5.30 -14.30
N LEU A 58 4.21 6.40 -14.83
CA LEU A 58 4.34 6.76 -16.25
C LEU A 58 5.79 7.09 -16.64
N THR A 59 6.56 7.65 -15.72
CA THR A 59 7.99 7.93 -15.93
C THR A 59 8.81 6.64 -15.96
N MET A 60 8.46 5.67 -15.11
CA MET A 60 9.18 4.39 -15.00
C MET A 60 8.77 3.35 -16.06
N ALA A 61 7.56 3.43 -16.61
CA ALA A 61 7.09 2.46 -17.60
C ALA A 61 8.00 2.34 -18.85
N PRO A 62 8.49 3.43 -19.47
CA PRO A 62 9.45 3.34 -20.58
C PRO A 62 10.79 2.71 -20.19
N HIS A 63 11.24 2.89 -18.94
CA HIS A 63 12.52 2.35 -18.48
C HIS A 63 12.50 0.83 -18.28
N LEU A 64 11.32 0.25 -18.11
CA LEU A 64 11.13 -1.20 -17.91
C LEU A 64 10.66 -1.91 -19.18
N GLU A 65 10.73 -1.24 -20.34
CA GLU A 65 10.19 -1.74 -21.62
C GLU A 65 8.73 -2.19 -21.52
N ILE A 66 7.97 -1.63 -20.56
CA ILE A 66 6.57 -1.95 -20.37
C ILE A 66 5.81 -1.35 -21.55
N SER A 67 5.00 -2.20 -22.19
CA SER A 67 4.19 -1.88 -23.38
C SER A 67 3.67 -0.44 -23.38
N PRO A 68 3.64 0.24 -24.55
CA PRO A 68 3.12 1.61 -24.68
C PRO A 68 1.65 1.77 -24.25
N GLU A 69 0.96 0.67 -23.92
CA GLU A 69 -0.42 0.64 -23.45
C GLU A 69 -0.57 0.93 -21.94
N PHE A 70 0.51 1.02 -21.16
CA PHE A 70 0.40 1.36 -19.75
C PHE A 70 -0.03 2.81 -19.54
N LYS A 71 -1.28 2.99 -19.09
CA LYS A 71 -1.90 4.32 -18.91
C LYS A 71 -1.96 4.81 -17.46
N ALA A 72 -1.35 4.11 -16.51
CA ALA A 72 -1.47 4.37 -15.07
C ALA A 72 -2.93 4.69 -14.65
N SER A 73 -3.89 3.92 -15.17
CA SER A 73 -5.32 4.21 -15.02
C SER A 73 -5.76 4.25 -13.56
N GLN A 74 -6.84 4.97 -13.26
CA GLN A 74 -7.39 5.05 -11.91
C GLN A 74 -7.67 3.67 -11.30
N ARG A 75 -8.21 2.75 -12.11
CA ARG A 75 -8.50 1.38 -11.69
C ARG A 75 -7.24 0.59 -11.35
N TRP A 76 -6.19 0.73 -12.16
CA TRP A 76 -4.89 0.12 -11.85
C TRP A 76 -4.34 0.69 -10.53
N LEU A 77 -4.44 2.00 -10.31
CA LEU A 77 -3.98 2.63 -9.07
C LEU A 77 -4.78 2.15 -7.85
N ASP A 78 -6.11 2.04 -7.95
CA ASP A 78 -6.95 1.49 -6.88
C ASP A 78 -6.56 0.05 -6.55
N ASP A 79 -6.41 -0.80 -7.57
CA ASP A 79 -5.99 -2.19 -7.40
C ASP A 79 -4.58 -2.27 -6.77
N PHE A 80 -3.64 -1.44 -7.21
CA PHE A 80 -2.28 -1.34 -6.66
C PHE A 80 -2.31 -0.93 -5.18
N LEU A 81 -2.99 0.16 -4.85
CA LEU A 81 -3.08 0.64 -3.46
C LEU A 81 -3.78 -0.37 -2.54
N GLN A 82 -4.74 -1.13 -3.06
CA GLN A 82 -5.40 -2.21 -2.33
C GLN A 82 -4.49 -3.41 -2.12
N ARG A 83 -3.72 -3.83 -3.15
CA ARG A 83 -2.78 -4.97 -3.07
C ARG A 83 -1.70 -4.75 -2.02
N TYR A 84 -1.12 -3.56 -1.97
CA TYR A 84 0.00 -3.23 -1.07
C TYR A 84 -0.45 -2.59 0.25
N GLU A 85 -1.76 -2.57 0.55
CA GLU A 85 -2.33 -1.93 1.74
C GLU A 85 -1.87 -0.47 1.93
N LEU A 86 -1.57 0.21 0.82
CA LEU A 86 -1.12 1.60 0.79
C LEU A 86 -2.28 2.59 0.83
N SER A 87 -3.52 2.08 0.79
CA SER A 87 -4.76 2.83 0.95
C SER A 87 -4.62 3.84 2.09
N LEU A 88 -4.81 5.12 1.76
CA LEU A 88 -4.83 6.20 2.72
C LEU A 88 -5.74 5.79 3.87
N ARG A 89 -5.22 5.79 5.11
CA ARG A 89 -6.02 5.66 6.32
C ARG A 89 -7.26 6.50 6.10
N LYS A 90 -8.44 5.87 6.03
CA LYS A 90 -9.70 6.61 6.05
C LYS A 90 -9.59 7.49 7.29
N SER A 91 -9.55 8.80 7.11
CA SER A 91 -9.55 9.73 8.22
C SER A 91 -10.77 9.38 9.04
N THR A 92 -10.58 8.72 10.17
CA THR A 92 -11.63 8.57 11.15
C THR A 92 -11.82 9.97 11.68
N THR A 93 -12.82 10.68 11.16
CA THR A 93 -13.35 11.86 11.82
C THR A 93 -13.85 11.37 13.17
N LEU A 94 -12.95 11.35 14.16
CA LEU A 94 -13.29 11.04 15.53
C LEU A 94 -14.23 12.16 15.97
N PHE A 95 -15.52 11.84 16.05
CA PHE A 95 -16.49 12.68 16.73
C PHE A 95 -15.91 13.02 18.11
N LYS A 96 -15.70 14.32 18.36
CA LYS A 96 -15.41 14.83 19.69
C LYS A 96 -16.65 14.55 20.54
N LEU A 97 -16.58 13.55 21.41
CA LEU A 97 -17.59 13.37 22.45
C LEU A 97 -17.37 14.50 23.46
N GLU A 98 -18.08 15.62 23.28
CA GLU A 98 -18.12 16.65 24.32
C GLU A 98 -18.88 16.08 25.52
N ASN A 99 -18.15 15.82 26.60
CA ASN A 99 -18.72 15.49 27.90
C ASN A 99 -19.43 16.73 28.47
N THR A 100 -20.66 16.98 28.06
CA THR A 100 -21.52 18.05 28.61
C THR A 100 -22.37 17.61 29.80
N GLU A 101 -22.11 16.44 30.41
CA GLU A 101 -23.01 15.83 31.41
C GLU A 101 -22.41 15.68 32.83
N LEU A 102 -21.37 16.43 33.21
CA LEU A 102 -20.69 16.19 34.50
C LEU A 102 -20.47 17.39 35.43
N ILE A 103 -21.27 18.45 35.38
CA ILE A 103 -21.32 19.40 36.52
C ILE A 103 -22.74 19.97 36.73
N LYS A 104 -23.56 19.25 37.48
CA LYS A 104 -24.58 19.87 38.35
C LYS A 104 -24.44 19.22 39.72
N ARG A 105 -23.79 19.94 40.63
CA ARG A 105 -23.69 19.64 42.05
C ARG A 105 -24.66 20.53 42.80
#